data_AF-A0A1A8C0Y9-F1
#
_entry.id   AF-A0A1A8C0Y9-F1
#
_cell.length_a   1.000
_cell.length_b   1.000
_cell.length_c   1.000
_cell.angle_alpha   90.00
_cell.angle_beta   90.00
_cell.angle_gamma   90.00
#
_symmetry.space_group_name_H-M   'P 1'
#
loop_
_entity.id
_entity.type
_entity.pdbx_description
1 polymer ?
#
loop_
_entity_poly.entity_id
_entity_poly.type
_entity_poly.pdbx_seq_one_letter_code
_entity_poly.pdbx_strand_id
1 'polypeptide(L)'
;MNPNSSRSHTIFSLYMDQRRGSSRLNGTAANSGPQMLSSKFHFVDLAGSERILRTGNTGERLKESIQINSGLLALGNVIGALGDPKRKGSHIPYRDSKITRILKDSLGGNSK
;
A
#
# COMPACT_ATOMS: atom_id res chain seq x y z
N MET A 1 -17.15 10.86 -16.65
CA MET A 1 -16.26 10.62 -15.49
C MET A 1 -16.87 11.29 -14.29
N ASN A 2 -16.98 10.61 -13.14
CA ASN A 2 -17.46 11.28 -11.92
C ASN A 2 -16.40 12.32 -11.52
N PRO A 3 -16.73 13.63 -11.51
CA PRO A 3 -15.75 14.71 -11.40
C PRO A 3 -14.97 14.71 -10.08
N ASN A 4 -15.50 14.09 -9.01
CA ASN A 4 -14.89 14.11 -7.68
C ASN A 4 -14.26 12.76 -7.28
N SER A 5 -14.92 11.64 -7.60
CA SER A 5 -14.46 10.30 -7.16
C SER A 5 -13.23 9.79 -7.92
N SER A 6 -12.97 10.29 -9.13
CA SER A 6 -11.84 9.81 -9.95
C SER A 6 -10.48 10.42 -9.54
N ARG A 7 -10.47 11.33 -8.56
CA ARG A 7 -9.37 12.30 -8.34
C ARG A 7 -8.65 12.19 -7.00
N SER A 8 -8.94 11.16 -6.21
CA SER A 8 -8.25 10.92 -4.96
C SER A 8 -8.05 9.44 -4.72
N HIS A 9 -7.08 9.11 -3.87
CA HIS A 9 -6.92 7.75 -3.36
C HIS A 9 -7.59 7.67 -1.99
N THR A 10 -8.41 6.65 -1.79
CA THR A 10 -9.06 6.39 -0.50
C THR A 10 -8.48 5.11 0.08
N ILE A 11 -8.02 5.18 1.32
CA ILE A 11 -7.49 4.03 2.04
C ILE A 11 -8.24 3.91 3.35
N PHE A 12 -8.96 2.80 3.51
CA PHE A 12 -9.56 2.42 4.77
C PHE A 12 -8.79 1.23 5.33
N SER A 13 -8.32 1.34 6.58
CA SER A 13 -7.43 0.33 7.18
C SER A 13 -8.05 -0.21 8.46
N LEU A 14 -8.24 -1.52 8.51
CA LEU A 14 -8.65 -2.24 9.70
C LEU A 14 -7.42 -2.85 10.37
N TYR A 15 -7.27 -2.58 11.67
CA TYR A 15 -6.20 -3.12 12.50
C TYR A 15 -6.81 -4.14 13.46
N MET A 16 -6.22 -5.33 13.55
CA MET A 16 -6.68 -6.39 14.45
C MET A 16 -5.48 -7.01 15.17
N ASP A 17 -5.53 -6.98 16.50
CA ASP A 17 -4.56 -7.62 17.38
C ASP A 17 -5.15 -8.90 17.97
N GLN A 18 -4.49 -10.04 17.73
CA GLN A 18 -4.84 -11.33 18.29
C GLN A 18 -3.87 -11.68 19.41
N ARG A 19 -4.40 -11.79 20.64
CA ARG A 19 -3.62 -12.32 21.78
C ARG A 19 -3.78 -13.84 21.83
N ARG A 20 -2.69 -14.57 21.59
CA ARG A 20 -2.66 -16.04 21.73
C ARG A 20 -2.22 -16.38 23.15
N GLY A 21 -3.12 -17.01 23.90
CA GLY A 21 -2.79 -17.61 25.20
C GLY A 21 -1.98 -18.90 24.99
N SER A 22 -1.12 -19.27 25.94
CA SER A 22 -0.55 -20.61 25.93
C SER A 22 -1.67 -21.61 26.20
N SER A 23 -1.99 -22.45 25.21
CA SER A 23 -2.92 -23.55 25.42
C SER A 23 -2.25 -24.52 26.40
N ARG A 24 -2.77 -24.60 27.62
CA ARG A 24 -2.27 -25.47 28.69
C ARG A 24 -2.68 -26.93 28.48
N LEU A 25 -2.48 -27.49 27.28
CA LEU A 25 -2.97 -28.83 26.99
C LEU A 25 -1.94 -29.94 26.94
N ASN A 26 -0.63 -29.70 27.02
CA ASN A 26 0.35 -30.78 27.24
C ASN A 26 1.68 -30.28 27.81
N GLY A 27 1.90 -30.52 29.10
CA GLY A 27 3.12 -31.15 29.65
C GLY A 27 4.50 -30.49 29.57
N THR A 28 4.76 -29.45 28.78
CA THR A 28 6.08 -28.79 28.78
C THR A 28 5.92 -27.28 28.67
N ALA A 29 5.97 -26.60 29.82
CA ALA A 29 5.94 -25.15 29.91
C ALA A 29 7.24 -24.57 29.32
N ALA A 30 7.27 -24.38 28.00
CA ALA A 30 8.16 -23.40 27.41
C ALA A 30 7.66 -22.01 27.84
N ASN A 31 8.53 -21.22 28.45
CA ASN A 31 8.35 -19.84 28.91
C ASN A 31 8.06 -18.84 27.77
N SER A 32 7.18 -19.16 26.82
CA SER A 32 6.70 -18.16 25.87
C SER A 32 5.60 -17.35 26.55
N GLY A 33 5.92 -16.13 26.95
CA GLY A 33 4.94 -15.14 27.38
C GLY A 33 3.81 -14.95 26.36
N PRO A 34 2.74 -14.21 26.69
CA PRO A 34 1.60 -14.01 25.80
C PRO A 34 2.06 -13.52 24.42
N GLN A 35 1.78 -14.30 23.37
CA GLN A 35 2.13 -13.93 22.00
C GLN A 35 1.04 -13.00 21.45
N MET A 36 1.44 -11.85 20.94
CA MET A 36 0.55 -10.92 20.23
C MET A 36 0.83 -11.00 18.74
N LEU A 37 -0.21 -11.23 17.96
CA LEU A 37 -0.17 -11.22 16.50
C LEU A 37 -1.01 -10.04 16.00
N SER A 38 -0.35 -9.04 15.43
CA SER A 38 -1.01 -7.88 14.83
C SER A 38 -1.21 -8.10 13.33
N SER A 39 -2.38 -7.74 12.84
CA SER A 39 -2.74 -7.81 11.42
C SER A 39 -3.34 -6.48 10.96
N LYS A 40 -3.08 -6.14 9.70
CA LYS A 40 -3.63 -4.96 9.03
C LYS A 40 -4.34 -5.41 7.77
N PHE A 41 -5.53 -4.90 7.56
CA PHE A 41 -6.31 -5.15 6.36
C PHE A 41 -6.64 -3.81 5.70
N HIS A 42 -6.16 -3.62 4.46
CA HIS A 42 -6.32 -2.37 3.73
C HIS A 42 -7.37 -2.53 2.63
N PHE A 43 -8.43 -1.73 2.69
CA PHE A 43 -9.33 -1.47 1.58
C PHE A 43 -8.81 -0.23 0.83
N VAL A 44 -8.22 -0.46 -0.34
CA VAL A 44 -7.58 0.58 -1.14
C VAL A 44 -8.42 0.82 -2.39
N ASP A 45 -8.94 2.04 -2.51
CA ASP A 45 -9.55 2.54 -3.73
C ASP A 45 -8.63 3.59 -4.36
N LEU A 46 -8.19 3.32 -5.59
CA LEU A 46 -7.22 4.15 -6.28
C LEU A 46 -7.93 5.11 -7.23
N ALA A 47 -7.40 6.33 -7.33
CA ALA A 47 -7.79 7.29 -8.35
C ALA A 47 -7.69 6.71 -9.76
N GLY A 48 -8.33 7.40 -10.71
CA GLY A 48 -8.27 7.06 -12.12
C GLY A 48 -6.83 7.04 -12.65
N SER A 49 -6.53 6.03 -13.50
CA SER A 49 -5.20 5.84 -14.12
C SER A 49 -5.07 6.47 -15.51
N GLU A 50 -6.02 7.33 -15.87
CA GLU A 50 -6.04 8.00 -17.15
C GLU A 50 -4.82 8.90 -17.36
N ARG A 51 -4.25 8.81 -18.56
CA ARG A 51 -3.15 9.66 -18.97
C ARG A 51 -3.65 11.08 -19.20
N ILE A 52 -2.95 12.05 -18.62
CA ILE A 52 -3.20 13.50 -18.76
C ILE A 52 -3.40 13.94 -20.23
N LEU A 53 -2.63 13.38 -21.16
CA LEU A 53 -2.75 13.71 -22.58
C LEU A 53 -4.13 13.36 -23.18
N ARG A 54 -4.90 12.47 -22.55
CA ARG A 54 -6.25 12.08 -22.99
C ARG A 54 -7.35 12.88 -22.30
N THR A 55 -7.05 13.62 -21.23
CA THR A 55 -8.08 14.30 -20.42
C THR A 55 -8.37 15.72 -20.88
N GLY A 56 -7.46 16.35 -21.63
CA GLY A 56 -7.61 17.74 -22.08
C GLY A 56 -7.60 18.77 -20.94
N ASN A 57 -7.12 18.39 -19.75
CA ASN A 57 -7.08 19.27 -18.59
C ASN A 57 -6.04 20.38 -18.78
N THR A 58 -6.40 21.61 -18.39
CA THR A 58 -5.52 22.79 -18.46
C THR A 58 -5.51 23.55 -17.11
N GLY A 59 -4.54 24.44 -16.92
CA GLY A 59 -4.43 25.29 -15.73
C GLY A 59 -4.32 24.50 -14.42
N GLU A 60 -5.10 24.89 -13.41
CA GLU A 60 -5.10 24.22 -12.09
C GLU A 60 -5.57 22.75 -12.16
N ARG A 61 -6.49 22.41 -13.07
CA ARG A 61 -6.93 21.02 -13.26
C ARG A 61 -5.80 20.12 -13.77
N LEU A 62 -4.87 20.67 -14.55
CA LEU A 62 -3.69 19.94 -15.00
C LEU A 62 -2.75 19.66 -13.83
N LYS A 63 -2.50 20.65 -12.97
CA LYS A 63 -1.67 20.49 -11.76
C LYS A 63 -2.24 19.42 -10.82
N GLU A 64 -3.56 19.45 -10.59
CA GLU A 64 -4.27 18.43 -9.80
C GLU A 64 -4.08 17.02 -10.43
N SER A 65 -4.30 16.91 -11.74
CA SER A 65 -4.15 15.64 -12.47
C SER A 65 -2.72 15.08 -12.40
N ILE A 66 -1.72 15.96 -12.44
CA ILE A 66 -0.31 15.58 -12.26
C ILE A 66 -0.07 15.02 -10.86
N GLN A 67 -0.62 15.66 -9.82
CA GLN A 67 -0.45 15.18 -8.45
C GLN A 67 -1.10 13.81 -8.23
N ILE A 68 -2.29 13.58 -8.78
CA ILE A 68 -2.99 12.29 -8.72
C ILE A 68 -2.16 11.21 -9.43
N ASN A 69 -1.75 11.48 -10.67
CA ASN A 69 -0.98 10.52 -11.46
C ASN A 69 0.44 10.27 -10.90
N SER A 70 1.00 11.22 -10.15
CA SER A 70 2.29 11.01 -9.47
C SER A 70 2.22 9.87 -8.46
N GLY A 71 1.12 9.74 -7.71
CA GLY A 71 0.90 8.62 -6.78
C GLY A 71 0.85 7.27 -7.49
N LEU A 72 0.11 7.19 -8.60
CA LEU A 72 0.00 5.98 -9.42
C LEU A 72 1.31 5.62 -10.13
N LEU A 73 2.04 6.62 -10.63
CA LEU A 73 3.35 6.42 -11.24
C LEU A 73 4.36 5.87 -10.23
N ALA A 74 4.42 6.46 -9.03
CA ALA A 74 5.27 5.96 -7.95
C ALA A 74 4.91 4.52 -7.58
N LEU A 75 3.62 4.18 -7.50
CA LEU A 75 3.15 2.82 -7.25
C LEU A 75 3.60 1.86 -8.36
N GLY A 76 3.45 2.25 -9.62
CA GLY A 76 3.94 1.47 -10.77
C GLY A 76 5.46 1.25 -10.73
N ASN A 77 6.24 2.27 -10.37
CA ASN A 77 7.69 2.17 -10.23
C ASN A 77 8.11 1.21 -9.11
N VAL A 78 7.40 1.25 -7.97
CA VAL A 78 7.62 0.32 -6.85
C VAL A 78 7.32 -1.12 -7.27
N ILE A 79 6.14 -1.37 -7.86
CA ILE A 79 5.74 -2.70 -8.32
C ILE A 79 6.72 -3.22 -9.38
N GLY A 80 7.09 -2.39 -10.36
CA GLY A 80 8.06 -2.75 -11.38
C GLY A 80 9.44 -3.08 -10.82
N ALA A 81 9.90 -2.33 -9.81
CA ALA A 81 11.16 -2.60 -9.13
C ALA A 81 11.14 -3.92 -8.34
N LEU A 82 10.00 -4.28 -7.74
CA LEU A 82 9.82 -5.55 -7.01
C LEU A 82 9.69 -6.75 -7.96
N GLY A 83 9.06 -6.55 -9.12
CA GLY A 83 8.83 -7.59 -10.11
C GLY A 83 10.03 -7.91 -10.98
N ASP A 84 11.01 -7.00 -11.12
CA ASP A 84 12.21 -7.21 -11.93
C ASP A 84 13.27 -8.05 -11.17
N PRO A 85 13.57 -9.29 -11.59
CA PRO A 85 14.56 -10.14 -10.93
C PRO A 85 15.97 -9.54 -10.95
N LYS A 86 16.30 -8.73 -11.97
CA LYS A 86 17.61 -8.06 -12.08
C LYS A 86 17.79 -6.97 -11.04
N ARG A 87 16.68 -6.45 -10.50
CA ARG A 87 16.64 -5.40 -9.48
C ARG A 87 16.47 -5.96 -8.07
N LYS A 88 16.55 -7.28 -7.89
CA LYS A 88 16.46 -7.93 -6.58
C LYS A 88 17.57 -7.42 -5.66
N GLY A 89 17.19 -6.81 -4.53
CA GLY A 89 18.11 -6.18 -3.58
C GLY A 89 18.45 -4.71 -3.87
N SER A 90 17.96 -4.14 -4.98
CA SER A 90 18.10 -2.70 -5.25
C SER A 90 17.13 -1.86 -4.41
N HIS A 91 17.39 -0.55 -4.35
CA HIS A 91 16.50 0.38 -3.65
C HIS A 91 15.11 0.40 -4.29
N ILE A 92 14.08 0.18 -3.46
CA ILE A 92 12.68 0.30 -3.86
C ILE A 92 12.16 1.68 -3.44
N PRO A 93 11.66 2.51 -4.37
CA PRO A 93 11.36 3.93 -4.13
C PRO A 93 10.01 4.15 -3.45
N TYR A 94 9.74 3.46 -2.33
CA TYR A 94 8.49 3.65 -1.56
C TYR A 94 8.30 5.10 -1.09
N ARG A 95 9.37 5.90 -1.05
CA ARG A 95 9.37 7.26 -0.52
C ARG A 95 8.80 8.30 -1.47
N ASP A 96 8.62 7.97 -2.75
CA ASP A 96 8.25 8.92 -3.80
C ASP A 96 6.81 9.42 -3.69
N SER A 97 5.94 8.67 -3.02
CA SER A 97 4.56 9.09 -2.77
C SER A 97 4.07 8.68 -1.37
N LYS A 98 3.03 9.36 -0.88
CA LYS A 98 2.38 8.97 0.38
C LYS A 98 1.74 7.59 0.28
N ILE A 99 1.12 7.27 -0.86
CA ILE A 99 0.44 5.99 -1.06
C ILE A 99 1.42 4.80 -1.02
N THR A 100 2.57 4.93 -1.68
CA THR A 100 3.62 3.89 -1.64
C THR A 100 4.27 3.75 -0.26
N ARG A 101 4.30 4.82 0.55
CA ARG A 101 4.76 4.73 1.95
C ARG A 101 3.76 3.97 2.82
N ILE A 102 2.47 4.26 2.65
CA ILE A 102 1.39 3.60 3.40
C ILE A 102 1.34 2.11 3.06
N LEU A 103 1.45 1.76 1.77
CA LEU A 103 1.35 0.38 1.29
C LEU A 103 2.67 -0.40 1.30
N LYS A 104 3.73 0.16 1.90
CA LYS A 104 5.07 -0.46 1.87
C LYS A 104 5.06 -1.86 2.48
N ASP A 105 4.36 -2.04 3.59
CA ASP A 105 4.23 -3.33 4.26
C ASP A 105 3.29 -4.29 3.49
N SER A 106 2.40 -3.77 2.67
CA SER A 106 1.43 -4.53 1.87
C SER A 106 2.01 -5.06 0.55
N LEU A 107 3.04 -4.40 0.01
CA LEU A 107 3.65 -4.74 -1.29
C LEU A 107 4.80 -5.76 -1.20
N GLY A 108 5.01 -6.39 -0.05
CA GLY A 108 6.01 -7.44 0.13
C GLY A 108 6.04 -8.03 1.54
N GLY A 109 7.00 -8.92 1.79
CA GLY A 109 7.16 -9.53 3.12
C GLY A 109 6.11 -10.60 3.42
N ASN A 110 5.57 -10.60 4.65
CA ASN A 110 4.60 -11.57 5.15
C ASN A 110 3.13 -11.15 4.93
N SER A 111 2.90 -9.99 4.33
CA SER A 111 1.56 -9.49 3.98
C SER A 111 1.00 -10.20 2.74
N LYS A 112 -0.31 -10.13 2.58
CA LYS A 112 -1.07 -10.75 1.49
C LYS A 112 -1.92 -9.72 0.79
#